data_AF-W6QT25-F1
#
_entry.id   AF-W6QT25-F1
#
_cell.length_a   1.000
_cell.length_b   1.000
_cell.length_c   1.000
_cell.angle_alpha   90.00
_cell.angle_beta   90.00
_cell.angle_gamma   90.00
#
_symmetry.space_group_name_H-M   'P 1'
#
loop_
_entity.id
_entity.type
_entity.pdbx_description
1 polymer ?
#
loop_
_entity_poly.entity_id
_entity_poly.type
_entity_poly.pdbx_seq_one_letter_code
_entity_poly.pdbx_strand_id
1 'polypeptide(L)'
;MGKHLKSNLCRRSKEEVSVSAVTLGPIQESRVSFSPMRSRFTKAQFEGHLLRTITSANLSFEVTEEPIFRELLDLVYSGPQALEVPSLKKLRYYMHDIVTTYQELQLQDLPGDSKVSIALCCWKGPFGQDFMAITAYYFDKEWSYREVLLGFELICRSETGNDPCDQILGLIQEKGLLHRIFSVTVDYRVDENLMLLLREKLTSSGGISSWQCFVGVPGIVQTI
;
A
#
# COMPACT_ATOMS: atom_id res chain seq x y z
N MET A 1 -7.61 -3.92 56.53
CA MET A 1 -6.26 -4.03 57.12
C MET A 1 -5.35 -4.74 56.13
N GLY A 2 -4.42 -4.02 55.50
CA GLY A 2 -3.44 -4.57 54.57
C GLY A 2 -2.51 -3.46 54.11
N LYS A 3 -1.26 -3.50 54.57
CA LYS A 3 -0.35 -2.37 54.71
C LYS A 3 0.34 -2.02 53.39
N HIS A 4 0.33 -0.73 53.00
CA HIS A 4 1.31 -0.18 52.07
C HIS A 4 2.70 -0.21 52.72
N LEU A 5 3.61 -1.02 52.18
CA LEU A 5 5.02 -0.98 52.54
C LEU A 5 5.75 0.00 51.62
N LYS A 6 6.21 1.11 52.21
CA LYS A 6 7.30 1.92 51.65
C LYS A 6 8.63 1.26 52.02
N SER A 7 9.52 1.08 51.05
CA SER A 7 10.96 0.96 51.27
C SER A 7 11.66 1.59 50.05
N ASN A 8 12.26 2.76 50.23
CA ASN A 8 13.66 3.03 50.62
C ASN A 8 14.61 3.07 49.41
N LEU A 9 14.89 4.30 48.99
CA LEU A 9 16.22 4.85 48.69
C LEU A 9 17.33 3.81 48.42
N CYS A 10 17.73 3.67 47.15
CA CYS A 10 19.04 3.13 46.82
C CYS A 10 19.97 4.28 46.40
N ARG A 11 21.07 4.38 47.15
CA ARG A 11 22.15 5.37 47.12
C ARG A 11 22.89 5.40 45.78
N ARG A 12 23.24 6.60 45.33
CA ARG A 12 24.41 6.83 44.47
C ARG A 12 25.66 6.37 45.22
N SER A 13 26.32 5.32 44.74
CA SER A 13 27.74 5.08 44.99
C SER A 13 28.56 5.69 43.84
N LYS A 14 29.46 6.62 44.19
CA LYS A 14 30.60 6.97 43.35
C LYS A 14 31.58 5.81 43.42
N GLU A 15 31.89 5.22 42.30
CA GLU A 15 33.01 4.30 42.17
C GLU A 15 33.85 4.78 40.99
N GLU A 16 35.02 5.34 41.31
CA GLU A 16 36.05 5.70 40.35
C GLU A 16 36.66 4.41 39.82
N VAL A 17 36.34 4.06 38.57
CA VAL A 17 37.03 3.00 37.84
C VAL A 17 37.89 3.66 36.77
N SER A 18 39.20 3.59 36.97
CA SER A 18 40.24 3.93 36.00
C SER A 18 40.20 2.92 34.85
N VAL A 19 39.79 3.35 33.66
CA VAL A 19 39.86 2.54 32.43
C VAL A 19 40.98 3.06 31.54
N SER A 20 41.97 2.19 31.34
CA SER A 20 43.09 2.36 30.41
C SER A 20 42.65 2.61 28.97
N ALA A 21 43.53 3.29 28.24
CA ALA A 21 43.39 3.77 26.87
C ALA A 21 42.77 2.76 25.89
N VAL A 22 41.60 3.12 25.37
CA VAL A 22 41.00 2.52 24.16
C VAL A 22 41.23 3.51 23.02
N THR A 23 41.97 3.06 22.00
CA THR A 23 42.28 3.80 20.78
C THR A 23 41.01 4.16 20.02
N LEU A 24 40.73 5.47 19.88
CA LEU A 24 39.65 6.01 19.05
C LEU A 24 40.06 5.98 17.57
N GLY A 25 39.26 5.30 16.74
CA GLY A 25 39.35 5.36 15.27
C GLY A 25 38.90 6.73 14.72
N PRO A 26 39.11 7.01 13.42
CA PRO A 26 38.98 8.34 12.85
C PRO A 26 37.52 8.66 12.50
N ILE A 27 36.67 8.80 13.52
CA ILE A 27 35.37 9.45 13.40
C ILE A 27 35.16 10.28 14.67
N GLN A 28 35.77 11.46 14.70
CA GLN A 28 35.39 12.49 15.65
C GLN A 28 35.25 13.80 14.89
N GLU A 29 34.03 13.99 14.36
CA GLU A 29 33.61 15.18 13.63
C GLU A 29 33.71 16.43 14.52
N SER A 30 34.44 17.43 14.01
CA SER A 30 34.40 18.79 14.50
C SER A 30 32.97 19.34 14.40
N ARG A 31 32.35 19.65 15.54
CA ARG A 31 31.12 20.45 15.58
C ARG A 31 31.46 21.89 15.18
N VAL A 32 31.32 22.20 13.91
CA VAL A 32 31.38 23.57 13.40
C VAL A 32 30.09 24.29 13.82
N SER A 33 30.21 25.39 14.56
CA SER A 33 29.09 26.29 14.84
C SER A 33 28.71 27.05 13.58
N PHE A 34 27.48 26.88 13.10
CA PHE A 34 27.00 27.55 11.90
C PHE A 34 26.43 28.95 12.23
N SER A 35 26.99 29.96 11.57
CA SER A 35 26.47 31.35 11.52
C SER A 35 25.23 31.42 10.60
N PRO A 36 24.22 32.25 10.91
CA PRO A 36 22.97 32.28 10.18
C PRO A 36 23.01 33.28 9.01
N MET A 37 23.50 32.86 7.83
CA MET A 37 23.01 33.41 6.56
C MET A 37 23.31 32.48 5.36
N ARG A 38 22.26 31.79 4.91
CA ARG A 38 21.98 31.19 3.58
C ARG A 38 23.17 30.66 2.74
N SER A 39 23.51 29.39 2.97
CA SER A 39 23.63 28.46 1.84
C SER A 39 22.81 27.22 2.16
N ARG A 40 21.70 27.00 1.44
CA ARG A 40 21.12 25.66 1.34
C ARG A 40 22.23 24.77 0.81
N PHE A 41 22.60 23.75 1.57
CA PHE A 41 23.59 22.69 1.35
C PHE A 41 24.44 22.70 0.06
N THR A 42 25.70 22.30 0.15
CA THR A 42 26.52 22.09 -1.06
C THR A 42 26.07 20.84 -1.82
N LYS A 43 26.42 20.75 -3.11
CA LYS A 43 26.16 19.56 -3.94
C LYS A 43 26.70 18.28 -3.27
N ALA A 44 27.93 18.32 -2.76
CA ALA A 44 28.55 17.19 -2.09
C ALA A 44 27.80 16.77 -0.80
N GLN A 45 27.28 17.75 -0.03
CA GLN A 45 26.47 17.47 1.15
C GLN A 45 25.16 16.77 0.75
N PHE A 46 24.49 17.25 -0.29
CA PHE A 46 23.27 16.64 -0.79
C PHE A 46 23.50 15.21 -1.29
N GLU A 47 24.51 14.98 -2.13
CA GLU A 47 24.86 13.67 -2.65
C GLU A 47 25.17 12.67 -1.53
N GLY A 48 25.95 13.09 -0.53
CA GLY A 48 26.27 12.25 0.63
C GLY A 48 25.03 11.89 1.46
N HIS A 49 24.15 12.86 1.72
CA HIS A 49 22.91 12.63 2.47
C HIS A 49 21.89 11.78 1.68
N LEU A 50 21.79 11.98 0.37
CA LEU A 50 20.91 11.20 -0.50
C LEU A 50 21.35 9.73 -0.54
N LEU A 51 22.64 9.47 -0.76
CA LEU A 51 23.18 8.11 -0.76
C LEU A 51 22.97 7.42 0.60
N ARG A 52 23.21 8.14 1.70
CA ARG A 52 22.94 7.63 3.05
C ARG A 52 21.46 7.31 3.27
N THR A 53 20.56 8.12 2.72
CA THR A 53 19.11 7.90 2.82
C THR A 53 18.69 6.65 2.06
N ILE A 54 19.11 6.53 0.79
CA ILE A 54 18.81 5.37 -0.06
C ILE A 54 19.27 4.07 0.61
N THR A 55 20.52 4.05 1.08
CA THR A 55 21.10 2.86 1.73
C THR A 55 20.49 2.56 3.09
N SER A 56 20.27 3.56 3.94
CA SER A 56 19.71 3.32 5.29
C SER A 56 18.24 2.92 5.26
N ALA A 57 17.47 3.40 4.27
CA ALA A 57 16.05 3.08 4.12
C ALA A 57 15.78 1.96 3.10
N ASN A 58 16.82 1.34 2.53
CA ASN A 58 16.72 0.32 1.48
C ASN A 58 15.83 0.74 0.30
N LEU A 59 15.99 1.97 -0.17
CA LEU A 59 15.27 2.48 -1.34
C LEU A 59 15.98 2.05 -2.63
N SER A 60 15.24 1.98 -3.75
CA SER A 60 15.86 1.81 -5.08
C SER A 60 16.70 3.05 -5.41
N PHE A 61 17.84 2.84 -6.08
CA PHE A 61 18.62 3.96 -6.63
C PHE A 61 17.85 4.72 -7.71
N GLU A 62 16.89 4.07 -8.37
CA GLU A 62 16.04 4.68 -9.41
C GLU A 62 15.16 5.81 -8.86
N VAL A 63 15.00 5.92 -7.54
CA VAL A 63 14.25 7.01 -6.91
C VAL A 63 14.76 8.40 -7.32
N THR A 64 16.05 8.52 -7.68
CA THR A 64 16.62 9.80 -8.14
C THR A 64 16.19 10.19 -9.54
N GLU A 65 15.73 9.22 -10.33
CA GLU A 65 15.20 9.39 -11.68
C GLU A 65 13.70 9.64 -11.70
N GLU A 66 12.99 9.28 -10.62
CA GLU A 66 11.55 9.51 -10.48
C GLU A 66 11.19 11.00 -10.50
N PRO A 67 10.40 11.48 -11.49
CA PRO A 67 10.03 12.89 -11.59
C PRO A 67 9.31 13.40 -10.34
N ILE A 68 8.42 12.58 -9.76
CA ILE A 68 7.66 12.93 -8.55
C ILE A 68 8.59 13.15 -7.35
N PHE A 69 9.68 12.38 -7.25
CA PHE A 69 10.67 12.57 -6.20
C PHE A 69 11.42 13.89 -6.37
N ARG A 70 11.77 14.27 -7.61
CA ARG A 70 12.39 15.57 -7.93
C ARG A 70 11.46 16.73 -7.60
N GLU A 71 10.18 16.62 -7.96
CA GLU A 71 9.16 17.62 -7.62
C GLU A 71 9.00 17.79 -6.11
N LEU A 72 9.04 16.69 -5.33
CA LEU A 72 9.04 16.76 -3.87
C LEU A 72 10.26 17.51 -3.35
N LEU A 73 11.46 17.22 -3.87
CA LEU A 73 12.68 17.92 -3.47
C LEU A 73 12.61 19.42 -3.81
N ASP A 74 12.08 19.78 -4.98
CA ASP A 74 11.88 21.16 -5.41
C ASP A 74 10.85 21.89 -4.54
N LEU A 75 9.79 21.19 -4.11
CA LEU A 75 8.79 21.71 -3.16
C LEU A 75 9.41 21.97 -1.79
N VAL A 76 10.17 21.00 -1.26
CA VAL A 76 10.88 21.14 0.02
C VAL A 76 11.93 22.24 -0.07
N TYR A 77 12.65 22.31 -1.20
CA TYR A 77 13.59 23.38 -1.46
C TYR A 77 12.86 24.71 -1.55
N SER A 78 11.72 24.85 -2.20
CA SER A 78 11.04 26.15 -2.33
C SER A 78 10.25 26.54 -1.07
N GLY A 79 9.97 25.58 -0.19
CA GLY A 79 9.11 25.71 0.98
C GLY A 79 9.74 26.38 2.23
N PRO A 80 8.99 26.39 3.35
CA PRO A 80 9.39 27.03 4.60
C PRO A 80 10.64 26.38 5.20
N GLN A 81 11.33 27.14 6.06
CA GLN A 81 12.60 26.71 6.67
C GLN A 81 12.45 25.52 7.63
N ALA A 82 11.24 25.28 8.13
CA ALA A 82 10.88 24.11 8.93
C ALA A 82 9.69 23.40 8.27
N LEU A 83 9.91 22.14 7.86
CA LEU A 83 8.88 21.26 7.34
C LEU A 83 8.54 20.21 8.39
N GLU A 84 7.26 20.10 8.71
CA GLU A 84 6.77 19.03 9.58
C GLU A 84 6.36 17.82 8.74
N VAL A 85 7.09 16.72 8.88
CA VAL A 85 6.81 15.51 8.12
C VAL A 85 5.58 14.80 8.71
N PRO A 86 4.56 14.47 7.91
CA PRO A 86 3.38 13.79 8.40
C PRO A 86 3.72 12.39 8.94
N SER A 87 2.97 11.96 9.96
CA SER A 87 3.15 10.61 10.50
C SER A 87 2.72 9.53 9.51
N LEU A 88 3.27 8.32 9.68
CA LEU A 88 2.90 7.14 8.89
C LEU A 88 1.38 6.90 8.88
N LYS A 89 0.72 7.06 10.03
CA LYS A 89 -0.73 6.89 10.16
C LYS A 89 -1.50 7.90 9.29
N LYS A 90 -1.03 9.14 9.26
CA LYS A 90 -1.63 10.22 8.47
C LYS A 90 -1.45 9.96 6.97
N LEU A 91 -0.26 9.57 6.54
CA LEU A 91 0.02 9.21 5.15
C LEU A 91 -0.79 8.00 4.68
N ARG A 92 -0.93 6.96 5.51
CA ARG A 92 -1.75 5.79 5.18
C ARG A 92 -3.22 6.16 4.99
N TYR A 93 -3.75 7.00 5.86
CA TYR A 93 -5.12 7.50 5.73
C TYR A 93 -5.31 8.30 4.44
N TYR A 94 -4.39 9.23 4.14
CA TYR A 94 -4.44 9.99 2.90
C TYR A 94 -4.35 9.11 1.66
N MET A 95 -3.48 8.10 1.65
CA MET A 95 -3.38 7.15 0.54
C MET A 95 -4.71 6.42 0.32
N HIS A 96 -5.35 5.94 1.39
CA HIS A 96 -6.65 5.28 1.29
C HIS A 96 -7.72 6.21 0.72
N ASP A 97 -7.80 7.43 1.23
CA ASP A 97 -8.74 8.46 0.78
C ASP A 97 -8.56 8.80 -0.70
N ILE A 98 -7.31 8.98 -1.15
CA ILE A 98 -6.97 9.22 -2.55
C ILE A 98 -7.40 8.04 -3.43
N VAL A 99 -7.12 6.79 -3.02
CA VAL A 99 -7.51 5.60 -3.78
C VAL A 99 -9.03 5.47 -3.88
N THR A 100 -9.75 5.65 -2.76
CA THR A 100 -11.22 5.61 -2.76
C THR A 100 -11.79 6.69 -3.68
N THR A 101 -11.31 7.92 -3.56
CA THR A 101 -11.75 9.05 -4.41
C THR A 101 -11.47 8.77 -5.88
N TYR A 102 -10.28 8.25 -6.21
CA TYR A 102 -9.93 7.92 -7.58
C TYR A 102 -10.84 6.84 -8.17
N GLN A 103 -11.11 5.77 -7.41
CA GLN A 103 -12.03 4.70 -7.83
C GLN A 103 -13.43 5.25 -8.07
N GLU A 104 -13.95 6.09 -7.17
CA GLU A 104 -15.28 6.71 -7.31
C GLU A 104 -15.35 7.60 -8.56
N LEU A 105 -14.34 8.44 -8.79
CA LEU A 105 -14.28 9.31 -9.97
C LEU A 105 -14.25 8.50 -11.26
N GLN A 106 -13.42 7.44 -11.35
CA GLN A 106 -13.41 6.59 -12.54
C GLN A 106 -14.78 5.93 -12.78
N LEU A 107 -15.40 5.41 -11.72
CA LEU A 107 -16.70 4.75 -11.82
C LEU A 107 -17.87 5.72 -12.11
N GLN A 108 -17.74 7.02 -11.85
CA GLN A 108 -18.73 8.03 -12.27
C GLN A 108 -18.82 8.18 -13.79
N ASP A 109 -17.76 7.83 -14.52
CA ASP A 109 -17.72 7.86 -15.99
C ASP A 109 -18.38 6.64 -16.63
N LEU A 110 -18.70 5.61 -15.84
CA LEU A 110 -19.41 4.44 -16.30
C LEU A 110 -20.89 4.79 -16.63
N PRO A 111 -21.32 4.74 -17.92
CA PRO A 111 -22.68 5.17 -18.33
C PRO A 111 -23.77 4.35 -17.63
N GLY A 112 -24.94 4.92 -17.32
CA GLY A 112 -25.94 4.33 -16.41
C GLY A 112 -26.27 2.84 -16.62
N ASP A 113 -26.56 2.43 -17.86
CA ASP A 113 -26.94 1.05 -18.18
C ASP A 113 -25.76 0.16 -18.63
N SER A 114 -24.54 0.72 -18.68
CA SER A 114 -23.36 -0.03 -19.09
C SER A 114 -23.07 -1.17 -18.12
N LYS A 115 -22.62 -2.29 -18.69
CA LYS A 115 -22.18 -3.45 -17.93
C LYS A 115 -20.66 -3.44 -17.75
N VAL A 116 -20.19 -4.13 -16.72
CA VAL A 116 -18.76 -4.23 -16.37
C VAL A 116 -18.30 -5.67 -16.40
N SER A 117 -17.12 -5.92 -16.93
CA SER A 117 -16.45 -7.22 -16.81
C SER A 117 -15.52 -7.18 -15.60
N ILE A 118 -15.63 -8.15 -14.71
CA ILE A 118 -14.79 -8.24 -13.52
C ILE A 118 -13.76 -9.35 -13.72
N ALA A 119 -12.49 -9.07 -13.48
CA ALA A 119 -11.45 -10.10 -13.38
C ALA A 119 -10.97 -10.27 -11.95
N LEU A 120 -10.76 -11.53 -11.57
CA LEU A 120 -10.17 -11.95 -10.32
C LEU A 120 -8.82 -12.60 -10.64
N CYS A 121 -7.74 -11.88 -10.41
CA CYS A 121 -6.39 -12.34 -10.68
C CYS A 121 -5.72 -12.78 -9.39
N CYS A 122 -5.25 -14.03 -9.31
CA CYS A 122 -4.70 -14.58 -8.07
C CYS A 122 -3.26 -15.03 -8.24
N TRP A 123 -2.42 -14.71 -7.27
CA TRP A 123 -1.03 -15.14 -7.25
C TRP A 123 -0.54 -15.40 -5.84
N LYS A 124 0.57 -16.16 -5.77
CA LYS A 124 1.28 -16.41 -4.52
C LYS A 124 2.38 -15.39 -4.33
N GLY A 125 2.38 -14.73 -3.18
CA GLY A 125 3.48 -13.89 -2.76
C GLY A 125 4.73 -14.72 -2.40
N PRO A 126 5.88 -14.06 -2.22
CA PRO A 126 7.15 -14.71 -1.91
C PRO A 126 7.12 -15.49 -0.58
N PHE A 127 6.19 -15.16 0.32
CA PHE A 127 6.00 -15.83 1.61
C PHE A 127 4.87 -16.88 1.60
N GLY A 128 4.39 -17.27 0.42
CA GLY A 128 3.35 -18.31 0.27
C GLY A 128 1.92 -17.84 0.55
N GLN A 129 1.72 -16.55 0.75
CA GLN A 129 0.41 -15.91 0.91
C GLN A 129 -0.33 -15.81 -0.43
N ASP A 130 -1.63 -16.09 -0.45
CA ASP A 130 -2.47 -15.95 -1.64
C ASP A 130 -3.04 -14.52 -1.70
N PHE A 131 -2.76 -13.81 -2.80
CA PHE A 131 -3.28 -12.47 -3.07
C PHE A 131 -4.26 -12.50 -4.24
N MET A 132 -5.17 -11.54 -4.25
CA MET A 132 -6.14 -11.35 -5.33
C MET A 132 -6.30 -9.88 -5.67
N ALA A 133 -6.13 -9.55 -6.95
CA ALA A 133 -6.58 -8.30 -7.51
C ALA A 133 -8.00 -8.49 -8.07
N ILE A 134 -8.88 -7.55 -7.75
CA ILE A 134 -10.24 -7.49 -8.28
C ILE A 134 -10.31 -6.26 -9.17
N THR A 135 -10.46 -6.47 -10.48
CA THR A 135 -10.40 -5.40 -11.47
C THR A 135 -11.69 -5.34 -12.27
N ALA A 136 -12.23 -4.14 -12.46
CA ALA A 136 -13.36 -3.89 -13.35
C ALA A 136 -12.88 -3.30 -14.68
N TYR A 137 -13.47 -3.80 -15.76
CA TYR A 137 -13.26 -3.35 -17.13
C TYR A 137 -14.57 -2.88 -17.73
N TYR A 138 -14.55 -1.72 -18.38
CA TYR A 138 -15.73 -1.14 -19.02
C TYR A 138 -15.37 -0.12 -20.08
N PHE A 139 -16.38 0.36 -20.81
CA PHE A 139 -16.29 1.52 -21.68
C PHE A 139 -16.97 2.71 -21.02
N ASP A 140 -16.30 3.86 -21.00
CA ASP A 140 -16.86 5.13 -20.51
C ASP A 140 -17.85 5.76 -21.51
N LYS A 141 -18.34 6.96 -21.18
CA LYS A 141 -19.29 7.73 -22.00
C LYS A 141 -18.69 8.11 -23.36
N GLU A 142 -17.37 8.25 -23.44
CA GLU A 142 -16.60 8.58 -24.63
C GLU A 142 -16.18 7.32 -25.42
N TRP A 143 -16.71 6.14 -25.04
CA TRP A 143 -16.39 4.86 -25.65
C TRP A 143 -14.91 4.47 -25.55
N SER A 144 -14.22 4.99 -24.53
CA SER A 144 -12.84 4.65 -24.21
C SER A 144 -12.80 3.50 -23.22
N TYR A 145 -11.89 2.55 -23.46
CA TYR A 145 -11.65 1.44 -22.57
C TYR A 145 -11.09 1.96 -21.23
N ARG A 146 -11.67 1.49 -20.13
CA ARG A 146 -11.27 1.80 -18.76
C ARG A 146 -11.01 0.54 -17.97
N GLU A 147 -10.02 0.64 -17.10
CA GLU A 147 -9.64 -0.37 -16.13
C GLU A 147 -9.57 0.29 -14.74
N VAL A 148 -10.22 -0.34 -13.76
CA VAL A 148 -10.21 0.14 -12.38
C VAL A 148 -9.94 -1.04 -11.45
N LEU A 149 -8.81 -0.99 -10.73
CA LEU A 149 -8.54 -1.88 -9.62
C LEU A 149 -9.51 -1.55 -8.47
N LEU A 150 -10.49 -2.42 -8.23
CA LEU A 150 -11.49 -2.25 -7.17
C LEU A 150 -10.92 -2.61 -5.81
N GLY A 151 -10.11 -3.66 -5.75
CA GLY A 151 -9.58 -4.20 -4.49
C GLY A 151 -8.32 -5.02 -4.70
N PHE A 152 -7.53 -5.10 -3.64
CA PHE A 152 -6.33 -5.91 -3.56
C PHE A 152 -6.37 -6.64 -2.23
N GLU A 153 -6.81 -7.88 -2.27
CA GLU A 153 -7.18 -8.64 -1.08
C GLU A 153 -6.19 -9.76 -0.80
N LEU A 154 -5.88 -9.95 0.48
CA LEU A 154 -5.20 -11.14 0.96
C LEU A 154 -6.24 -12.25 1.15
N ILE A 155 -6.20 -13.29 0.32
CA ILE A 155 -7.08 -14.46 0.45
C ILE A 155 -6.58 -15.28 1.65
N CYS A 156 -7.16 -15.00 2.83
CA CYS A 156 -6.90 -15.83 4.01
C CYS A 156 -7.76 -17.10 3.95
N ARG A 157 -7.11 -18.26 3.83
CA ARG A 157 -7.75 -19.54 4.12
C ARG A 157 -7.85 -19.71 5.65
N SER A 158 -9.03 -19.40 6.19
CA SER A 158 -9.56 -19.88 7.48
C SER A 158 -8.94 -19.51 8.84
N GLU A 159 -8.15 -18.45 9.00
CA GLU A 159 -7.69 -18.04 10.36
C GLU A 159 -8.30 -16.72 10.87
N THR A 160 -8.84 -15.88 9.98
CA THR A 160 -9.42 -14.56 10.31
C THR A 160 -10.96 -14.52 10.22
N GLY A 161 -11.61 -15.63 9.86
CA GLY A 161 -13.07 -15.81 9.93
C GLY A 161 -13.91 -15.14 8.84
N ASN A 162 -13.33 -14.34 7.94
CA ASN A 162 -14.08 -13.78 6.79
C ASN A 162 -13.93 -14.68 5.55
N ASP A 163 -15.06 -15.07 4.97
CA ASP A 163 -15.12 -15.78 3.69
C ASP A 163 -14.65 -14.84 2.57
N PRO A 164 -13.63 -15.21 1.78
CA PRO A 164 -13.18 -14.41 0.64
C PRO A 164 -14.31 -14.11 -0.35
N CYS A 165 -15.31 -14.99 -0.50
CA CYS A 165 -16.44 -14.70 -1.38
C CYS A 165 -17.31 -13.55 -0.86
N ASP A 166 -17.49 -13.43 0.46
CA ASP A 166 -18.24 -12.34 1.08
C ASP A 166 -17.50 -11.01 0.96
N GLN A 167 -16.17 -11.03 1.05
CA GLN A 167 -15.35 -9.85 0.81
C GLN A 167 -15.48 -9.36 -0.64
N ILE A 168 -15.38 -10.26 -1.62
CA ILE A 168 -15.54 -9.92 -3.04
C ILE A 168 -16.94 -9.36 -3.29
N LEU A 169 -17.97 -10.04 -2.81
CA LEU A 169 -19.36 -9.61 -2.98
C LEU A 169 -19.60 -8.24 -2.33
N GLY A 170 -19.13 -8.04 -1.10
CA GLY A 170 -19.23 -6.79 -0.37
C GLY A 170 -18.56 -5.63 -1.11
N LEU A 171 -17.36 -5.85 -1.64
CA LEU A 171 -16.65 -4.85 -2.45
C LEU A 171 -17.44 -4.47 -3.71
N ILE A 172 -17.95 -5.47 -4.45
CA ILE A 172 -18.75 -5.24 -5.67
C ILE A 172 -20.03 -4.47 -5.34
N GLN A 173 -20.67 -4.77 -4.22
CA GLN A 173 -21.86 -4.09 -3.72
C GLN A 173 -21.56 -2.64 -3.31
N GLU A 174 -20.49 -2.42 -2.54
CA GLU A 174 -20.05 -1.09 -2.11
C GLU A 174 -19.80 -0.17 -3.30
N LYS A 175 -19.21 -0.70 -4.37
CA LYS A 175 -18.97 0.04 -5.62
C LYS A 175 -20.21 0.19 -6.51
N GLY A 176 -21.38 -0.31 -6.10
CA GLY A 176 -22.63 -0.21 -6.87
C GLY A 176 -22.63 -1.01 -8.18
N LEU A 177 -21.78 -2.04 -8.27
CA LEU A 177 -21.56 -2.80 -9.51
C LEU A 177 -22.36 -4.10 -9.58
N LEU A 178 -23.00 -4.52 -8.49
CA LEU A 178 -23.67 -5.83 -8.37
C LEU A 178 -24.57 -6.14 -9.57
N HIS A 179 -25.53 -5.26 -9.90
CA HIS A 179 -26.48 -5.50 -11.00
C HIS A 179 -25.94 -5.10 -12.39
N ARG A 180 -24.66 -4.73 -12.44
CA ARG A 180 -23.98 -4.22 -13.63
C ARG A 180 -22.96 -5.21 -14.17
N ILE A 181 -22.74 -6.34 -13.50
CA ILE A 181 -21.79 -7.36 -13.96
C ILE A 181 -22.26 -7.88 -15.32
N PHE A 182 -21.36 -7.94 -16.29
CA PHE A 182 -21.51 -8.61 -17.59
C PHE A 182 -20.94 -10.02 -17.52
N SER A 183 -19.70 -10.11 -17.02
CA SER A 183 -18.94 -11.34 -16.90
C SER A 183 -18.01 -11.27 -15.71
N VAL A 184 -17.68 -12.44 -15.16
CA VAL A 184 -16.60 -12.60 -14.19
C VAL A 184 -15.59 -13.58 -14.76
N THR A 185 -14.35 -13.15 -14.89
CA THR A 185 -13.22 -13.99 -15.25
C THR A 185 -12.39 -14.27 -14.02
N VAL A 186 -12.02 -15.53 -13.83
CA VAL A 186 -11.25 -15.95 -12.67
C VAL A 186 -9.97 -16.61 -13.17
N ASP A 187 -8.83 -16.23 -12.59
CA ASP A 187 -7.55 -16.90 -12.84
C ASP A 187 -7.66 -18.38 -12.46
N TYR A 188 -7.16 -19.26 -13.34
CA TYR A 188 -7.13 -20.71 -13.12
C TYR A 188 -6.42 -21.14 -11.83
N ARG A 189 -5.60 -20.27 -11.22
CA ARG A 189 -4.93 -20.51 -9.93
C ARG A 189 -5.90 -20.49 -8.75
N VAL A 190 -7.12 -20.00 -8.95
CA VAL A 190 -8.16 -19.98 -7.93
C VAL A 190 -8.70 -21.38 -7.69
N ASP A 191 -8.94 -21.70 -6.42
CA ASP A 191 -9.53 -22.97 -6.01
C ASP A 191 -10.93 -23.14 -6.61
N GLU A 192 -11.21 -24.32 -7.17
CA GLU A 192 -12.50 -24.61 -7.82
C GLU A 192 -13.69 -24.42 -6.85
N ASN A 193 -13.54 -24.73 -5.56
CA ASN A 193 -14.61 -24.53 -4.59
C ASN A 193 -14.86 -23.04 -4.37
N LEU A 194 -13.81 -22.22 -4.31
CA LEU A 194 -13.96 -20.77 -4.21
C LEU A 194 -14.71 -20.22 -5.42
N MET A 195 -14.40 -20.70 -6.63
CA MET A 195 -15.11 -20.30 -7.84
C MET A 195 -16.60 -20.66 -7.78
N LEU A 196 -16.93 -21.89 -7.37
CA LEU A 196 -18.30 -22.37 -7.28
C LEU A 196 -19.11 -21.59 -6.24
N LEU A 197 -18.53 -21.38 -5.05
CA LEU A 197 -19.16 -20.61 -3.97
C LEU A 197 -19.39 -19.15 -4.39
N LEU A 198 -18.39 -18.53 -5.02
CA LEU A 198 -18.53 -17.16 -5.50
C LEU A 198 -19.62 -17.04 -6.57
N ARG A 199 -19.65 -17.98 -7.52
CA ARG A 199 -20.70 -18.02 -8.55
C ARG A 199 -22.09 -18.17 -7.93
N GLU A 200 -22.25 -19.05 -6.95
CA GLU A 200 -23.50 -19.25 -6.23
C GLU A 200 -23.94 -17.97 -5.50
N LYS A 201 -23.02 -17.31 -4.78
CA LYS A 201 -23.31 -16.06 -4.06
C LYS A 201 -23.69 -14.92 -5.00
N LEU A 202 -22.96 -14.75 -6.10
CA LEU A 202 -23.27 -13.72 -7.10
C LEU A 202 -24.61 -13.97 -7.79
N THR A 203 -24.94 -15.25 -8.06
CA THR A 203 -26.24 -15.62 -8.65
C THR A 203 -27.37 -15.36 -7.65
N SER A 204 -27.22 -15.82 -6.40
CA SER A 204 -28.23 -15.67 -5.34
C SER A 204 -28.49 -14.21 -4.96
N SER A 205 -27.47 -13.35 -5.10
CA SER A 205 -27.57 -11.91 -4.85
C SER A 205 -28.15 -11.13 -6.04
N GLY A 206 -28.50 -11.80 -7.14
CA GLY A 206 -28.97 -11.14 -8.37
C GLY A 206 -27.90 -10.31 -9.08
N GLY A 207 -26.62 -10.59 -8.80
CA GLY A 207 -25.49 -9.93 -9.47
C GLY A 207 -25.18 -10.55 -10.82
N ILE A 208 -25.43 -11.85 -10.97
CA ILE A 208 -25.24 -12.58 -12.22
C ILE A 208 -26.52 -13.36 -12.55
N SER A 209 -27.01 -13.23 -13.79
CA SER A 209 -28.09 -14.08 -14.31
C SER A 209 -27.52 -15.37 -14.94
N SER A 210 -28.35 -16.39 -15.13
CA SER A 210 -27.93 -17.67 -15.76
C SER A 210 -27.27 -17.53 -17.14
N TRP A 211 -27.44 -16.37 -17.79
CA TRP A 211 -26.94 -16.06 -19.14
C TRP A 211 -25.58 -15.36 -19.16
N GLN A 212 -25.08 -14.91 -18.01
CA GLN A 212 -23.85 -14.15 -17.90
C GLN A 212 -22.63 -15.06 -17.71
N CYS A 213 -21.51 -14.63 -18.29
CA CYS A 213 -20.34 -15.48 -18.48
C CYS A 213 -19.49 -15.50 -17.20
N PHE A 214 -19.42 -16.66 -16.54
CA PHE A 214 -18.50 -16.92 -15.44
C PHE A 214 -17.49 -17.96 -15.92
N VAL A 215 -16.26 -17.52 -16.21
CA VAL A 215 -15.26 -18.37 -16.89
C VAL A 215 -13.94 -18.33 -16.16
N GLY A 216 -13.40 -19.52 -15.87
CA GLY A 216 -12.00 -19.67 -15.51
C GLY A 216 -11.13 -19.50 -16.75
N VAL A 217 -10.20 -18.55 -16.73
CA VAL A 217 -9.31 -18.28 -17.87
C VAL A 217 -7.88 -18.68 -17.47
N PRO A 218 -7.17 -19.52 -18.26
CA PRO A 218 -5.76 -19.75 -18.04
C PRO A 218 -4.99 -18.43 -18.20
N GLY A 219 -4.19 -18.06 -17.22
CA GLY A 219 -3.41 -16.83 -17.25
C GLY A 219 -2.45 -16.84 -18.43
N ILE A 220 -2.66 -15.93 -19.38
CA ILE A 220 -1.90 -15.85 -20.65
C ILE A 220 -0.39 -15.64 -20.41
N VAL A 221 -0.02 -15.09 -19.24
CA VAL A 221 1.38 -14.79 -18.87
C VAL A 221 2.22 -16.06 -18.62
N GLN A 222 1.62 -17.24 -18.54
CA GLN A 222 2.37 -18.49 -18.34
C GLN A 222 2.58 -19.33 -19.60
N THR A 223 2.20 -18.81 -20.77
CA THR A 223 2.33 -19.52 -22.06
C THR A 223 3.34 -18.86 -23.00
N ILE A 224 4.24 -18.01 -22.49
CA ILE A 224 5.37 -17.45 -23.23
C ILE A 224 6.67 -17.86 -22.56
#